data_AF-A0A5B7HTW8-F1
#
_entry.id   AF-A0A5B7HTW8-F1
#
_cell.length_a   1.000
_cell.length_b   1.000
_cell.length_c   1.000
_cell.angle_alpha   90.00
_cell.angle_beta   90.00
_cell.angle_gamma   90.00
#
_symmetry.space_group_name_H-M   'P 1'
#
loop_
_entity.id
_entity.type
_entity.pdbx_description
1 polymer ?
#
loop_
_entity_poly.entity_id
_entity_poly.type
_entity_poly.pdbx_seq_one_letter_code
_entity_poly.pdbx_strand_id
1 'polypeptide(L)'
;MSTQWSKAGCPVQGRTLFTLLFHSRYHTHFHIYTDGNCLTNPPSVGAAIYISSRSLATAWRLSATASITTAKLFAIKEDLQFATTLATPCSIALFSNSLSALQIIKSHRPHSQHNLTLIIHHLIFHLTSLGHTIHLQWVPFHGSVMGNMVADRAAAEAHTHPSPIDLANDQTDFLTDFKTACM
;
A
#
# COMPACT_ATOMS: atom_id res chain seq x y z
N MET A 1 17.79 14.64 3.05
CA MET A 1 18.16 13.54 3.96
C MET A 1 16.90 12.81 4.39
N SER A 2 16.66 11.63 3.81
CA SER A 2 15.49 10.79 4.09
C SER A 2 15.68 10.07 5.42
N THR A 3 14.96 10.45 6.47
CA THR A 3 14.90 9.71 7.74
C THR A 3 14.13 8.40 7.53
N GLN A 4 14.81 7.40 6.96
CA GLN A 4 14.32 6.03 6.91
C GLN A 4 14.41 5.42 8.30
N TRP A 5 13.29 4.86 8.77
CA TRP A 5 13.23 4.13 10.02
C TRP A 5 13.95 2.78 9.87
N SER A 6 14.84 2.45 10.81
CA SER A 6 15.42 1.12 10.97
C SER A 6 14.70 0.39 12.10
N LYS A 7 14.42 -0.90 11.88
CA LYS A 7 13.61 -1.79 12.73
C LYS A 7 14.13 -1.99 14.17
N ALA A 8 15.23 -1.34 14.55
CA ALA A 8 15.96 -1.55 15.80
C ALA A 8 15.47 -0.69 16.99
N GLY A 9 14.44 0.15 16.81
CA GLY A 9 13.91 1.00 17.88
C GLY A 9 12.78 0.36 18.71
N CYS A 10 12.67 0.76 19.98
CA CYS A 10 11.55 0.40 20.85
C CYS A 10 10.21 0.86 20.21
N PRO A 11 9.09 0.09 20.29
CA PRO A 11 7.80 0.47 19.69
C PRO A 11 7.31 1.88 20.06
N VAL A 12 7.61 2.32 21.29
CA VAL A 12 7.32 3.69 21.76
C VAL A 12 8.07 4.75 20.96
N GLN A 13 9.36 4.51 20.63
CA GLN A 13 10.15 5.41 19.80
C GLN A 13 9.63 5.46 18.36
N GLY A 14 9.17 4.32 17.81
CA GLY A 14 8.54 4.27 16.49
C GLY A 14 7.28 5.13 16.40
N ARG A 15 6.43 5.07 17.43
CA ARG A 15 5.21 5.91 17.52
C ARG A 15 5.53 7.39 17.63
N THR A 16 6.45 7.77 18.51
CA THR A 16 6.84 9.17 18.69
C THR A 16 7.40 9.74 17.39
N LEU A 17 8.28 9.00 16.71
CA LEU A 17 8.84 9.44 15.44
C LEU A 17 7.77 9.56 14.35
N PHE A 18 6.88 8.58 14.22
CA PHE A 18 5.78 8.66 13.26
C PHE A 18 4.92 9.88 13.52
N THR A 19 4.55 10.14 14.78
CA THR A 19 3.73 11.29 15.17
C THR A 19 4.42 12.61 14.78
N LEU A 20 5.71 12.73 15.08
CA LEU A 20 6.51 13.90 14.69
C LEU A 20 6.58 14.07 13.17
N LEU A 21 6.85 13.01 12.42
CA LEU A 21 6.87 13.04 10.95
C LEU A 21 5.50 13.39 10.37
N PHE A 22 4.44 12.82 10.93
CA PHE A 22 3.07 13.10 10.53
C PHE A 22 2.76 14.59 10.68
N HIS A 23 2.99 15.17 11.87
CA HIS A 23 2.72 16.58 12.11
C HIS A 23 3.66 17.51 11.33
N SER A 24 4.96 17.22 11.25
CA SER A 24 5.93 18.12 10.62
C SER A 24 5.89 18.08 9.10
N ARG A 25 5.65 16.90 8.50
CA ARG A 25 5.84 16.68 7.06
C ARG A 25 4.55 16.32 6.35
N TYR A 26 3.71 15.49 6.95
CA TYR A 26 2.58 14.90 6.23
C TYR A 26 1.23 15.54 6.56
N HIS A 27 1.12 16.47 7.52
CA HIS A 27 -0.18 16.98 8.00
C HIS A 27 -1.08 17.60 6.91
N THR A 28 -0.52 18.15 5.84
CA THR A 28 -1.25 18.70 4.67
C THR A 28 -1.41 17.73 3.50
N HIS A 29 -0.83 16.53 3.58
CA HIS A 29 -0.84 15.57 2.49
C HIS A 29 -2.19 14.85 2.40
N PHE A 30 -2.46 14.29 1.23
CA PHE A 30 -3.52 13.31 1.06
C PHE A 30 -3.09 11.98 1.70
N HIS A 31 -3.82 11.51 2.71
CA HIS A 31 -3.44 10.31 3.48
C HIS A 31 -4.19 9.08 3.00
N ILE A 32 -3.43 8.05 2.64
CA ILE A 32 -3.95 6.72 2.36
C ILE A 32 -3.17 5.72 3.21
N TYR A 33 -3.89 4.82 3.86
CA TYR A 33 -3.34 3.77 4.71
C TYR A 33 -3.56 2.44 4.04
N THR A 34 -2.56 1.55 4.09
CA THR A 34 -2.60 0.24 3.44
C THR A 34 -2.32 -0.86 4.46
N ASP A 35 -3.03 -1.97 4.35
CA ASP A 35 -2.70 -3.17 5.11
C ASP A 35 -3.03 -4.46 4.35
N GLY A 36 -2.49 -5.57 4.85
CA GLY A 36 -2.82 -6.91 4.38
C GLY A 36 -2.95 -7.86 5.56
N ASN A 37 -3.89 -8.79 5.46
CA ASN A 37 -4.19 -9.82 6.44
C ASN A 37 -4.06 -11.21 5.81
N CYS A 38 -3.64 -12.21 6.59
CA CYS A 38 -3.52 -13.59 6.13
C CYS A 38 -3.93 -14.53 7.26
N LEU A 39 -4.90 -15.40 6.97
CA LEU A 39 -5.35 -16.49 7.82
C LEU A 39 -4.76 -17.80 7.32
N THR A 40 -4.38 -18.68 8.25
CA THR A 40 -3.82 -19.99 7.94
C THR A 40 -4.88 -21.09 7.88
N ASN A 41 -5.99 -20.96 8.62
CA ASN A 41 -7.00 -22.01 8.75
C ASN A 41 -8.43 -21.41 8.87
N PRO A 42 -9.27 -21.49 7.82
CA PRO A 42 -8.91 -21.85 6.46
C PRO A 42 -7.96 -20.81 5.83
N PRO A 43 -7.08 -21.21 4.88
CA PRO A 43 -6.22 -20.27 4.17
C PRO A 43 -7.01 -19.16 3.48
N SER A 44 -6.73 -17.91 3.82
CA SER A 44 -7.39 -16.74 3.22
C SER A 44 -6.50 -15.52 3.33
N VAL A 45 -6.52 -14.67 2.31
CA VAL A 45 -5.65 -13.50 2.24
C VAL A 45 -6.51 -12.29 1.91
N GLY A 46 -6.35 -11.22 2.68
CA GLY A 46 -7.06 -9.96 2.52
C GLY A 46 -6.07 -8.81 2.32
N ALA A 47 -6.46 -7.83 1.53
CA ALA A 47 -5.73 -6.58 1.36
C ALA A 47 -6.73 -5.42 1.44
N ALA A 48 -6.31 -4.27 1.96
CA ALA A 48 -7.18 -3.10 2.02
C ALA A 48 -6.42 -1.79 1.98
N ILE A 49 -7.13 -0.75 1.56
CA ILE A 49 -6.73 0.64 1.71
C ILE A 49 -7.79 1.42 2.49
N TYR A 50 -7.36 2.49 3.16
CA TYR A 50 -8.23 3.43 3.84
C TYR A 50 -7.81 4.87 3.52
N ILE A 51 -8.75 5.65 3.00
CA ILE A 51 -8.57 7.04 2.60
C ILE A 51 -9.18 7.93 3.68
N SER A 52 -8.31 8.55 4.49
CA SER A 52 -8.72 9.26 5.71
C SER A 52 -9.67 10.43 5.44
N SER A 53 -9.36 11.25 4.43
CA SER A 53 -10.14 12.43 4.06
C SER A 53 -11.54 12.10 3.54
N ARG A 54 -11.76 10.88 3.05
CA ARG A 54 -13.05 10.40 2.52
C ARG A 54 -13.78 9.45 3.46
N SER A 55 -13.16 9.08 4.59
CA SER A 55 -13.63 8.01 5.47
C SER A 55 -14.02 6.74 4.70
N LEU A 56 -13.25 6.43 3.65
CA LEU A 56 -13.54 5.36 2.70
C LEU A 56 -12.51 4.25 2.85
N ALA A 57 -12.97 3.04 3.13
CA ALA A 57 -12.16 1.83 3.09
C ALA A 57 -12.58 0.97 1.90
N THR A 58 -11.60 0.40 1.19
CA THR A 58 -11.82 -0.60 0.16
C THR A 58 -10.95 -1.80 0.46
N ALA A 59 -11.51 -3.00 0.28
CA ALA A 59 -10.88 -4.24 0.69
C ALA A 59 -11.11 -5.33 -0.36
N TRP A 60 -10.15 -6.23 -0.46
CA TRP A 60 -10.11 -7.25 -1.48
C TRP A 60 -9.63 -8.57 -0.90
N ARG A 61 -10.39 -9.64 -1.19
CA ARG A 61 -9.92 -11.00 -0.94
C ARG A 61 -8.99 -11.39 -2.07
N LEU A 62 -7.82 -11.91 -1.74
CA LEU A 62 -6.86 -12.42 -2.71
C LEU A 62 -6.88 -13.95 -2.71
N SER A 63 -6.16 -14.54 -3.67
CA SER A 63 -5.93 -15.99 -3.68
C SER A 63 -5.40 -16.46 -2.32
N ALA A 64 -5.91 -17.60 -1.84
CA ALA A 64 -5.45 -18.24 -0.61
C ALA A 64 -3.96 -18.68 -0.67
N THR A 65 -3.37 -18.75 -1.86
CA THR A 65 -1.93 -19.03 -2.07
C THR A 65 -1.06 -17.78 -2.01
N ALA A 66 -1.66 -16.58 -1.95
CA ALA A 66 -0.90 -15.33 -1.88
C ALA A 66 -0.18 -15.21 -0.53
N SER A 67 1.00 -14.59 -0.54
CA SER A 67 1.72 -14.31 0.69
C SER A 67 1.20 -13.03 1.36
N ILE A 68 1.44 -12.89 2.67
CA ILE A 68 1.18 -11.63 3.38
C ILE A 68 1.91 -10.44 2.74
N THR A 69 3.10 -10.67 2.19
CA THR A 69 3.87 -9.65 1.44
C THR A 69 3.17 -9.28 0.13
N THR A 70 2.61 -10.26 -0.58
CA THR A 70 1.81 -10.04 -1.80
C THR A 70 0.59 -9.18 -1.48
N ALA A 71 -0.12 -9.48 -0.39
CA ALA A 71 -1.28 -8.68 0.04
C ALA A 71 -0.91 -7.22 0.31
N LYS A 72 0.22 -6.99 1.00
CA LYS A 72 0.70 -5.64 1.34
C LYS A 72 1.18 -4.87 0.12
N LEU A 73 1.84 -5.52 -0.85
CA LEU A 73 2.18 -4.90 -2.12
C LEU A 73 0.93 -4.62 -2.97
N PHE A 74 -0.04 -5.52 -2.96
CA PHE A 74 -1.31 -5.34 -3.68
C PHE A 74 -2.08 -4.13 -3.14
N ALA A 75 -2.18 -3.99 -1.81
CA ALA A 75 -2.77 -2.81 -1.20
C ALA A 75 -2.07 -1.49 -1.63
N ILE A 76 -0.74 -1.52 -1.75
CA ILE A 76 0.03 -0.35 -2.25
C ILE A 76 -0.27 -0.08 -3.73
N LYS A 77 -0.40 -1.12 -4.56
CA LYS A 77 -0.81 -0.99 -5.96
C LYS A 77 -2.20 -0.36 -6.08
N GLU A 78 -3.17 -0.83 -5.31
CA GLU A 78 -4.54 -0.28 -5.29
C GLU A 78 -4.59 1.17 -4.77
N ASP A 79 -3.79 1.50 -3.76
CA ASP A 79 -3.64 2.88 -3.27
C ASP A 79 -3.19 3.82 -4.41
N LEU A 80 -2.12 3.45 -5.10
CA LEU A 80 -1.59 4.23 -6.22
C LEU A 80 -2.56 4.28 -7.39
N GLN A 81 -3.30 3.21 -7.65
CA GLN A 81 -4.34 3.18 -8.68
C GLN A 81 -5.51 4.10 -8.30
N PHE A 82 -5.93 4.13 -7.04
CA PHE A 82 -6.90 5.12 -6.57
C PHE A 82 -6.36 6.54 -6.74
N ALA A 83 -5.08 6.78 -6.45
CA ALA A 83 -4.46 8.09 -6.58
C ALA A 83 -4.51 8.65 -8.01
N THR A 84 -4.56 7.80 -9.05
CA THR A 84 -4.71 8.28 -10.45
C THR A 84 -6.06 8.91 -10.73
N THR A 85 -7.05 8.67 -9.86
CA THR A 85 -8.39 9.28 -9.95
C THR A 85 -8.47 10.69 -9.35
N LEU A 86 -7.39 11.17 -8.73
CA LEU A 86 -7.35 12.52 -8.15
C LEU A 86 -7.20 13.56 -9.27
N ALA A 87 -8.17 14.46 -9.37
CA ALA A 87 -8.23 15.46 -10.44
C ALA A 87 -7.12 16.52 -10.38
N THR A 88 -6.59 16.80 -9.19
CA THR A 88 -5.61 17.87 -8.98
C THR A 88 -4.30 17.33 -8.41
N PRO A 89 -3.14 17.78 -8.94
CA PRO A 89 -1.83 17.45 -8.38
C PRO A 89 -1.76 17.77 -6.89
N CYS A 90 -1.25 16.83 -6.09
CA CYS A 90 -1.11 16.99 -4.65
C CYS A 90 0.02 16.10 -4.10
N SER A 91 0.42 16.38 -2.86
CA SER A 91 1.34 15.51 -2.13
C SER A 91 0.55 14.40 -1.42
N ILE A 92 0.89 13.15 -1.71
CA ILE A 92 0.23 11.95 -1.20
C ILE A 92 1.18 11.25 -0.23
N ALA A 93 0.71 10.97 0.97
CA ALA A 93 1.40 10.15 1.95
C ALA A 93 0.69 8.79 2.07
N LEU A 94 1.34 7.77 1.53
CA LEU A 94 0.94 6.38 1.66
C LEU A 94 1.58 5.81 2.92
N PHE A 95 0.76 5.30 3.82
CA PHE A 95 1.21 4.68 5.05
C PHE A 95 1.07 3.17 4.98
N SER A 96 2.18 2.45 5.23
CA SER A 96 2.18 0.99 5.30
C SER A 96 2.94 0.52 6.53
N ASN A 97 2.40 -0.44 7.27
CA ASN A 97 3.09 -1.07 8.40
C ASN A 97 4.17 -2.09 7.95
N SER A 98 4.30 -2.33 6.65
CA SER A 98 5.13 -3.38 6.07
C SER A 98 6.51 -2.88 5.64
N LEU A 99 7.50 -3.00 6.53
CA LEU A 99 8.89 -2.70 6.16
C LEU A 99 9.35 -3.55 4.97
N SER A 100 8.94 -4.83 4.89
CA SER A 100 9.31 -5.71 3.79
C SER A 100 8.74 -5.23 2.45
N ALA A 101 7.46 -4.84 2.39
CA ALA A 101 6.87 -4.33 1.15
C ALA A 101 7.56 -3.03 0.70
N LEU A 102 7.79 -2.11 1.65
CA LEU A 102 8.50 -0.85 1.36
C LEU A 102 9.95 -1.08 0.90
N GLN A 103 10.63 -2.10 1.44
CA GLN A 103 11.98 -2.49 1.01
C GLN A 103 11.97 -3.13 -0.37
N ILE A 104 10.97 -3.97 -0.69
CA ILE A 104 10.82 -4.57 -2.02
C ILE A 104 10.64 -3.47 -3.07
N ILE A 105 9.78 -2.48 -2.82
CA ILE A 105 9.58 -1.35 -3.75
C ILE A 105 10.86 -0.53 -3.93
N LYS A 106 11.70 -0.40 -2.90
CA LYS A 106 12.98 0.32 -3.00
C LYS A 106 14.10 -0.51 -3.65
N SER A 107 13.94 -1.82 -3.70
CA SER A 107 14.94 -2.76 -4.19
C SER A 107 14.78 -2.98 -5.70
N HIS A 108 15.91 -3.04 -6.40
CA HIS A 108 15.95 -3.40 -7.83
C HIS A 108 16.34 -4.87 -8.03
N ARG A 109 16.43 -5.66 -6.96
CA ARG A 109 16.83 -7.08 -7.04
C ARG A 109 15.68 -7.95 -7.54
N PRO A 110 15.96 -9.02 -8.31
CA PRO A 110 14.95 -10.02 -8.66
C PRO A 110 14.29 -10.62 -7.42
N HIS A 111 12.96 -10.78 -7.47
CA HIS A 111 12.15 -11.35 -6.39
C HIS A 111 10.83 -11.90 -6.95
N SER A 112 10.12 -12.72 -6.18
CA SER A 112 8.91 -13.42 -6.63
C SER A 112 7.69 -12.53 -6.90
N GLN A 113 7.70 -11.27 -6.47
CA GLN A 113 6.64 -10.28 -6.73
C GLN A 113 7.04 -9.25 -7.82
N HIS A 114 7.95 -9.61 -8.73
CA HIS A 114 8.52 -8.69 -9.72
C HIS A 114 7.47 -7.93 -10.54
N ASN A 115 6.46 -8.62 -11.09
CA ASN A 115 5.40 -8.00 -11.89
C ASN A 115 4.64 -6.92 -11.10
N LEU A 116 4.26 -7.23 -9.85
CA LEU A 116 3.54 -6.29 -8.99
C LEU A 116 4.40 -5.06 -8.65
N THR A 117 5.70 -5.26 -8.42
CA THR A 117 6.65 -4.17 -8.18
C THR A 117 6.82 -3.29 -9.42
N LEU A 118 6.86 -3.87 -10.64
CA LEU A 118 6.90 -3.10 -11.88
C LEU A 118 5.64 -2.24 -12.06
N ILE A 119 4.46 -2.80 -11.79
CA ILE A 119 3.20 -2.04 -11.83
C ILE A 119 3.22 -0.88 -10.84
N ILE A 120 3.69 -1.12 -9.60
CA ILE A 120 3.83 -0.08 -8.58
C ILE A 120 4.79 1.04 -9.05
N HIS A 121 5.95 0.68 -9.59
CA HIS A 121 6.92 1.65 -10.12
C HIS A 121 6.33 2.46 -11.26
N HIS A 122 5.60 1.82 -12.16
CA HIS A 122 4.91 2.52 -13.24
C HIS A 122 3.88 3.50 -12.69
N LEU A 123 3.01 3.08 -11.77
CA LEU A 123 2.00 3.96 -11.18
C LEU A 123 2.64 5.16 -10.48
N ILE A 124 3.74 4.96 -9.75
CA ILE A 124 4.51 6.06 -9.14
C ILE A 124 5.04 7.02 -10.21
N PHE A 125 5.63 6.49 -11.29
CA PHE A 125 6.14 7.30 -12.39
C PHE A 125 5.01 8.09 -13.07
N HIS A 126 3.90 7.44 -13.39
CA HIS A 126 2.72 8.06 -14.00
C HIS A 126 2.16 9.18 -13.12
N LEU A 127 1.92 8.94 -11.83
CA LEU A 127 1.46 9.96 -10.89
C LEU A 127 2.43 11.14 -10.79
N THR A 128 3.73 10.86 -10.77
CA THR A 128 4.76 11.91 -10.75
C THR A 128 4.74 12.74 -12.04
N SER A 129 4.51 12.11 -13.20
CA SER A 129 4.37 12.79 -14.48
C SER A 129 3.13 13.70 -14.54
N LEU A 130 2.07 13.34 -13.80
CA LEU A 130 0.87 14.15 -13.60
C LEU A 130 1.07 15.28 -12.55
N GLY A 131 2.26 15.39 -11.94
CA GLY A 131 2.60 16.43 -10.98
C GLY A 131 2.31 16.08 -9.51
N HIS A 132 1.86 14.85 -9.21
CA HIS A 132 1.73 14.41 -7.82
C HIS A 132 3.10 14.16 -7.18
N THR A 133 3.18 14.35 -5.87
CA THR A 133 4.35 13.94 -5.09
C THR A 133 3.98 12.75 -4.22
N ILE A 134 4.65 11.61 -4.39
CA ILE A 134 4.34 10.37 -3.67
C ILE A 134 5.34 10.13 -2.54
N HIS A 135 4.84 9.92 -1.33
CA HIS A 135 5.63 9.55 -0.16
C HIS A 135 5.18 8.21 0.40
N LEU A 136 6.02 7.18 0.23
CA LEU A 136 5.85 5.88 0.87
C LEU A 136 6.46 5.92 2.28
N GLN A 137 5.61 5.93 3.31
CA GLN A 137 6.01 6.10 4.70
C GLN A 137 5.65 4.86 5.53
N TRP A 138 6.60 4.37 6.30
CA TRP A 138 6.33 3.33 7.28
C TRP A 138 5.57 3.88 8.50
N VAL A 139 4.61 3.11 9.00
CA VAL A 139 3.87 3.39 10.23
C VAL A 139 4.01 2.22 11.22
N PRO A 140 4.16 2.48 12.54
CA PRO A 140 4.23 1.42 13.53
C PRO A 140 2.94 0.60 13.59
N PHE A 141 3.13 -0.72 13.69
CA PHE A 141 2.09 -1.66 14.06
C PHE A 141 1.71 -1.46 15.53
N HIS A 142 0.43 -1.71 15.88
CA HIS A 142 -0.23 -1.52 17.19
C HIS A 142 -1.00 -0.21 17.42
N GLY A 143 -2.22 -0.15 16.88
CA GLY A 143 -3.39 0.49 17.53
C GLY A 143 -3.36 2.00 17.77
N SER A 144 -2.25 2.67 17.48
CA SER A 144 -2.00 4.05 17.89
C SER A 144 -2.21 5.05 16.76
N VAL A 145 -2.42 4.57 15.54
CA VAL A 145 -2.72 5.37 14.35
C VAL A 145 -4.06 4.89 13.80
N MET A 146 -5.06 5.76 13.89
CA MET A 146 -6.45 5.42 13.54
C MET A 146 -6.55 4.88 12.12
N GLY A 147 -5.95 5.56 11.13
CA GLY A 147 -6.01 5.11 9.74
C GLY A 147 -5.41 3.72 9.51
N ASN A 148 -4.34 3.36 10.24
CA ASN A 148 -3.79 2.00 10.15
C ASN A 148 -4.73 0.97 10.79
N MET A 149 -5.40 1.30 11.90
CA MET A 149 -6.38 0.39 12.51
C MET A 149 -7.56 0.11 11.59
N VAL A 150 -8.02 1.12 10.85
CA VAL A 150 -9.13 0.95 9.91
C VAL A 150 -8.70 0.10 8.71
N ALA A 151 -7.50 0.33 8.16
CA ALA A 151 -6.96 -0.49 7.08
C ALA A 151 -6.76 -1.96 7.51
N ASP A 152 -6.21 -2.21 8.70
CA ASP A 152 -6.04 -3.55 9.28
C ASP A 152 -7.38 -4.28 9.42
N ARG A 153 -8.39 -3.59 9.98
CA ARG A 153 -9.75 -4.14 10.12
C ARG A 153 -10.37 -4.44 8.76
N ALA A 154 -10.29 -3.53 7.81
CA ALA A 154 -10.84 -3.72 6.48
C ALA A 154 -10.17 -4.91 5.75
N ALA A 155 -8.84 -5.08 5.91
CA ALA A 155 -8.13 -6.23 5.37
C ALA A 155 -8.59 -7.55 6.00
N ALA A 156 -8.92 -7.56 7.29
CA ALA A 156 -9.50 -8.72 7.96
C ALA A 156 -10.95 -9.00 7.52
N GLU A 157 -11.76 -7.96 7.30
CA GLU A 157 -13.14 -8.11 6.82
C GLU A 157 -13.20 -8.68 5.39
N ALA A 158 -12.15 -8.44 4.59
CA ALA A 158 -12.02 -8.94 3.22
C ALA A 158 -12.18 -10.47 3.10
N HIS A 159 -11.88 -11.24 4.16
CA HIS A 159 -12.05 -12.69 4.15
C HIS A 159 -13.48 -13.14 3.84
N THR A 160 -14.47 -12.29 4.16
CA THR A 160 -15.90 -12.54 3.94
C THR A 160 -16.38 -12.21 2.52
N HIS A 161 -15.56 -11.58 1.68
CA HIS A 161 -15.96 -11.20 0.33
C HIS A 161 -16.19 -12.44 -0.56
N PRO A 162 -17.17 -12.45 -1.48
CA PRO A 162 -17.66 -13.68 -2.10
C PRO A 162 -16.65 -14.37 -3.05
N SER A 163 -15.70 -13.65 -3.65
CA SER A 163 -14.71 -14.23 -4.59
C SER A 163 -13.33 -13.58 -4.41
N PRO A 164 -12.23 -14.37 -4.43
CA PRO A 164 -10.89 -13.81 -4.48
C PRO A 164 -10.61 -13.16 -5.84
N ILE A 165 -9.80 -12.10 -5.86
CA ILE A 165 -9.28 -11.52 -7.09
C ILE A 165 -8.27 -12.47 -7.72
N ASP A 166 -8.38 -12.66 -9.02
CA ASP A 166 -7.34 -13.29 -9.83
C ASP A 166 -6.20 -12.30 -10.09
N LEU A 167 -5.17 -12.39 -9.24
CA LEU A 167 -3.98 -11.55 -9.33
C LEU A 167 -3.22 -11.72 -10.66
N ALA A 168 -3.30 -12.89 -11.30
CA ALA A 168 -2.59 -13.12 -12.56
C ALA A 168 -3.25 -12.35 -13.70
N ASN A 169 -4.58 -12.38 -13.77
CA ASN A 169 -5.33 -11.60 -14.75
C ASN A 169 -5.19 -10.09 -14.49
N ASP A 170 -5.37 -9.64 -13.25
CA ASP A 170 -5.24 -8.21 -12.89
C ASP A 170 -3.86 -7.64 -13.28
N GLN A 171 -2.78 -8.40 -13.05
CA GLN A 171 -1.44 -7.99 -13.47
C GLN A 171 -1.25 -8.03 -14.99
N THR A 172 -1.82 -9.04 -15.65
CA THR A 172 -1.70 -9.21 -17.10
C THR A 172 -2.44 -8.11 -17.85
N ASP A 173 -3.64 -7.76 -17.41
CA ASP A 173 -4.44 -6.66 -17.96
C ASP A 173 -3.66 -5.35 -17.87
N PHE A 174 -3.12 -5.03 -16.67
CA PHE A 174 -2.26 -3.86 -16.48
C PHE A 174 -1.02 -3.85 -17.38
N LEU A 175 -0.30 -4.97 -17.46
CA LEU A 175 0.90 -5.08 -18.30
C LEU A 175 0.59 -5.00 -19.80
N THR A 176 -0.59 -5.43 -20.20
CA THR A 176 -1.07 -5.34 -21.58
C THR A 176 -1.46 -3.90 -21.93
N ASP A 177 -2.17 -3.22 -21.03
CA ASP A 177 -2.47 -1.79 -21.17
C ASP A 177 -1.19 -0.97 -21.30
N PHE A 178 -0.15 -1.29 -20.53
CA PHE A 178 1.16 -0.63 -20.68
C PHE A 178 1.80 -0.82 -22.04
N LYS A 179 1.73 -2.03 -22.62
CA LYS A 179 2.31 -2.30 -23.94
C LYS A 179 1.56 -1.53 -25.03
N THR A 180 0.24 -1.42 -24.89
CA THR A 180 -0.61 -0.71 -25.85
C THR A 180 -0.43 0.80 -25.77
N ALA A 181 -0.20 1.37 -24.57
CA ALA A 181 0.00 2.81 -24.39
C ALA A 181 1.37 3.33 -24.86
N CYS A 182 2.37 2.45 -25.02
CA CYS A 182 3.73 2.80 -25.45
C CYS A 182 3.99 2.56 -26.95
N MET A 183 3.00 2.12 -27.72
CA MET A 183 3.04 1.99 -29.19
C MET A 183 2.34 3.18 -29.85
#